data_AF-A0A6I9Z2K1-F1
#
_entry.id   AF-A0A6I9Z2K1-F1
#
_cell.length_a   1.000
_cell.length_b   1.000
_cell.length_c   1.000
_cell.angle_alpha   90.00
_cell.angle_beta   90.00
_cell.angle_gamma   90.00
#
_symmetry.space_group_name_H-M   'P 1'
#
loop_
_entity.id
_entity.type
_entity.pdbx_description
1 polymer ?
#
loop_
_entity_poly.entity_id
_entity_poly.type
_entity_poly.pdbx_seq_one_letter_code
_entity_poly.pdbx_strand_id
1 'polypeptide(L)'
;MTLVFGCRQSKIDHIYKEETLLAKSSGIFKELFTAYSREPEKPKKYVQDILQEQLASSVYKALKEKGGHVYVCGDVTMAGDVLKTIQSIVRQQGKLSAEEGIAFISKLRDDNRYHEDIFGVTLRTYEVTNRLRSESIAQIEESKKDTDEDMAVHDLRSSVCRPVIVS
;
A
#
# COMPACT_ATOMS: atom_id res chain seq x y z
N MET A 1 -21.38 -8.57 -5.93
CA MET A 1 -19.99 -8.15 -5.60
C MET A 1 -19.63 -6.87 -6.37
N THR A 2 -18.54 -6.18 -6.05
CA THR A 2 -18.01 -5.06 -6.84
C THR A 2 -16.60 -5.41 -7.30
N LEU A 3 -16.31 -5.29 -8.60
CA LEU A 3 -14.98 -5.52 -9.15
C LEU A 3 -14.28 -4.19 -9.42
N VAL A 4 -13.03 -4.07 -8.98
CA VAL A 4 -12.13 -2.98 -9.35
C VAL A 4 -10.93 -3.59 -10.06
N PHE A 5 -10.86 -3.41 -11.37
CA PHE A 5 -9.82 -3.95 -12.24
C PHE A 5 -8.89 -2.83 -12.74
N GLY A 6 -7.66 -3.17 -13.11
CA GLY A 6 -6.70 -2.20 -13.65
C GLY A 6 -5.87 -2.80 -14.77
N CYS A 7 -5.70 -2.04 -15.86
CA CYS A 7 -4.82 -2.41 -16.98
C CYS A 7 -4.20 -1.16 -17.62
N ARG A 8 -3.46 -1.31 -18.73
CA ARG A 8 -2.82 -0.18 -19.42
C ARG A 8 -3.82 0.54 -20.32
N GLN A 9 -4.48 -0.19 -21.21
CA GLN A 9 -5.36 0.38 -22.25
C GLN A 9 -6.57 -0.51 -22.50
N SER A 10 -7.71 0.12 -22.69
CA SER A 10 -9.02 -0.52 -22.88
C SER A 10 -9.10 -1.46 -24.09
N LYS A 11 -8.25 -1.27 -25.09
CA LYS A 11 -8.23 -2.05 -26.35
C LYS A 11 -7.08 -3.06 -26.45
N ILE A 12 -6.16 -3.08 -25.48
CA ILE A 12 -4.93 -3.89 -25.56
C ILE A 12 -4.94 -5.00 -24.51
N ASP A 13 -5.11 -4.65 -23.25
CA ASP A 13 -4.89 -5.56 -22.12
C ASP A 13 -6.06 -5.57 -21.12
N HIS A 14 -7.25 -5.17 -21.58
CA HIS A 14 -8.48 -5.36 -20.82
C HIS A 14 -8.98 -6.80 -20.96
N ILE A 15 -8.26 -7.71 -20.30
CA ILE A 15 -8.61 -9.13 -20.27
C ILE A 15 -9.99 -9.34 -19.62
N TYR A 16 -10.72 -10.34 -20.13
CA TYR A 16 -12.02 -10.77 -19.64
C TYR A 16 -13.12 -9.68 -19.60
N LYS A 17 -13.03 -8.68 -20.50
CA LYS A 17 -13.96 -7.55 -20.50
C LYS A 17 -15.39 -8.02 -20.79
N GLU A 18 -15.57 -8.84 -21.80
CA GLU A 18 -16.88 -9.34 -22.22
C GLU A 18 -17.48 -10.25 -21.15
N GLU A 19 -16.68 -11.12 -20.54
CA GLU A 19 -17.11 -12.05 -19.49
C GLU A 19 -17.49 -11.32 -18.21
N THR A 20 -16.73 -10.29 -17.81
CA THR A 20 -17.07 -9.48 -16.64
C THR A 20 -18.32 -8.65 -16.89
N LEU A 21 -18.50 -8.08 -18.09
CA LEU A 21 -19.74 -7.40 -18.49
C LEU A 21 -20.95 -8.34 -18.47
N LEU A 22 -20.80 -9.56 -18.99
CA LEU A 22 -21.83 -10.59 -18.92
C LEU A 22 -22.18 -10.92 -17.46
N ALA A 23 -21.16 -11.12 -16.60
CA ALA A 23 -21.38 -11.36 -15.18
C ALA A 23 -22.08 -10.20 -14.46
N LYS A 24 -21.85 -8.95 -14.88
CA LYS A 24 -22.62 -7.78 -14.40
C LYS A 24 -24.08 -7.87 -14.86
N SER A 25 -24.32 -8.15 -16.15
CA SER A 25 -25.69 -8.27 -16.68
C SER A 25 -26.49 -9.41 -16.03
N SER A 26 -25.82 -10.48 -15.61
CA SER A 26 -26.40 -11.61 -14.87
C SER A 26 -26.52 -11.37 -13.36
N GLY A 27 -26.16 -10.18 -12.86
CA GLY A 27 -26.32 -9.78 -11.45
C GLY A 27 -25.24 -10.29 -10.49
N ILE A 28 -24.19 -10.95 -10.96
CA ILE A 28 -23.05 -11.42 -10.13
C ILE A 28 -22.27 -10.21 -9.60
N PHE A 29 -21.93 -9.29 -10.51
CA PHE A 29 -21.37 -7.99 -10.16
C PHE A 29 -22.47 -6.95 -10.10
N LYS A 30 -22.53 -6.22 -8.99
CA LYS A 30 -23.35 -5.02 -8.87
C LYS A 30 -22.72 -3.90 -9.68
N GLU A 31 -21.41 -3.71 -9.51
CA GLU A 31 -20.64 -2.69 -10.23
C GLU A 31 -19.30 -3.23 -10.70
N LEU A 32 -18.82 -2.63 -11.80
CA LEU A 32 -17.51 -2.88 -12.40
C LEU A 32 -16.80 -1.55 -12.58
N PHE A 33 -15.56 -1.48 -12.13
CA PHE A 33 -14.69 -0.33 -12.32
C PHE A 33 -13.39 -0.77 -12.97
N THR A 34 -12.90 0.05 -13.91
CA THR A 34 -11.62 -0.21 -14.58
C THR A 34 -10.73 1.03 -14.53
N ALA A 35 -9.52 0.86 -14.00
CA ALA A 35 -8.47 1.86 -14.00
C ALA A 35 -7.56 1.65 -15.21
N TYR A 36 -7.40 2.67 -16.05
CA TYR A 36 -6.47 2.63 -17.17
C TYR A 36 -5.25 3.50 -16.89
N SER A 37 -4.08 2.87 -16.87
CA SER A 37 -2.83 3.55 -16.51
C SER A 37 -2.13 4.23 -17.69
N ARG A 38 -2.50 3.90 -18.94
CA ARG A 38 -1.84 4.37 -20.17
C ARG A 38 -2.84 4.60 -21.33
N GLU A 39 -4.11 4.85 -21.02
CA GLU A 39 -5.11 5.15 -22.05
C GLU A 39 -4.76 6.50 -22.70
N PRO A 40 -4.67 6.58 -24.04
CA PRO A 40 -4.43 7.85 -24.73
C PRO A 40 -5.44 8.92 -24.29
N GLU A 41 -4.96 10.15 -24.14
CA GLU A 41 -5.77 11.33 -23.82
C GLU A 41 -6.52 11.28 -22.47
N LYS A 42 -6.25 10.28 -21.62
CA LYS A 42 -6.80 10.19 -20.27
C LYS A 42 -5.71 10.28 -19.22
N PRO A 43 -6.01 10.85 -18.04
CA PRO A 43 -5.09 10.80 -16.93
C PRO A 43 -4.84 9.36 -16.51
N LYS A 44 -3.58 9.08 -16.19
CA LYS A 44 -3.16 7.80 -15.63
C LYS A 44 -3.95 7.51 -14.35
N LYS A 45 -4.56 6.33 -14.29
CA LYS A 45 -5.34 5.88 -13.13
C LYS A 45 -4.97 4.47 -12.70
N TYR A 46 -4.98 4.25 -11.41
CA TYR A 46 -4.81 2.95 -10.75
C TYR A 46 -6.03 2.55 -9.92
N VAL A 47 -6.04 1.31 -9.44
CA VAL A 47 -7.16 0.76 -8.68
C VAL A 47 -7.38 1.50 -7.36
N GLN A 48 -6.30 1.91 -6.68
CA GLN A 48 -6.37 2.72 -5.48
C GLN A 48 -7.02 4.09 -5.70
N ASP A 49 -6.80 4.71 -6.87
CA ASP A 49 -7.42 5.99 -7.20
C ASP A 49 -8.94 5.83 -7.33
N ILE A 50 -9.40 4.73 -7.94
CA ILE A 50 -10.83 4.40 -7.99
C ILE A 50 -11.40 4.16 -6.59
N LEU A 51 -10.68 3.42 -5.75
CA LEU A 51 -11.12 3.15 -4.37
C LEU A 51 -11.33 4.46 -3.60
N GLN A 52 -10.38 5.39 -3.69
CA GLN A 52 -10.43 6.66 -2.97
C GLN A 52 -11.47 7.62 -3.56
N GLU A 53 -11.51 7.78 -4.88
CA GLU A 53 -12.34 8.81 -5.52
C GLU A 53 -13.80 8.42 -5.68
N GLN A 54 -14.07 7.14 -5.97
CA GLN A 54 -15.41 6.68 -6.37
C GLN A 54 -16.05 5.76 -5.34
N LEU A 55 -15.24 5.04 -4.54
CA LEU A 55 -15.74 3.96 -3.70
C LEU A 55 -15.52 4.17 -2.21
N ALA A 56 -14.93 5.28 -1.76
CA ALA A 56 -14.54 5.47 -0.36
C ALA A 56 -15.69 5.21 0.63
N SER A 57 -16.85 5.84 0.43
CA SER A 57 -18.01 5.63 1.31
C SER A 57 -18.55 4.19 1.23
N SER A 58 -18.60 3.61 0.04
CA SER A 58 -19.08 2.24 -0.17
C SER A 58 -18.18 1.19 0.49
N VAL A 59 -16.86 1.37 0.38
CA VAL A 59 -15.85 0.52 1.03
C VAL A 59 -15.99 0.63 2.54
N TYR A 60 -16.04 1.85 3.10
CA TYR A 60 -16.20 2.04 4.53
C TYR A 60 -17.47 1.37 5.07
N LYS A 61 -18.63 1.63 4.44
CA LYS A 61 -19.90 1.00 4.85
C LYS A 61 -19.86 -0.52 4.73
N ALA A 62 -19.29 -1.05 3.65
CA ALA A 62 -19.16 -2.50 3.48
C ALA A 62 -18.34 -3.11 4.62
N LEU A 63 -17.16 -2.55 4.93
CA LEU A 63 -16.27 -3.10 5.93
C LEU A 63 -16.73 -2.85 7.38
N LYS A 64 -17.28 -1.68 7.67
CA LYS A 64 -17.66 -1.32 9.05
C LYS A 64 -19.05 -1.81 9.43
N GLU A 65 -20.04 -1.63 8.55
CA GLU A 65 -21.46 -1.81 8.91
C GLU A 65 -22.01 -3.15 8.44
N LYS A 66 -21.58 -3.63 7.26
CA LYS A 66 -22.20 -4.77 6.59
C LYS A 66 -21.47 -6.10 6.78
N GLY A 67 -20.39 -6.12 7.56
CA GLY A 67 -19.56 -7.32 7.71
C GLY A 67 -18.89 -7.75 6.40
N GLY A 68 -18.71 -6.84 5.44
CA GLY A 68 -18.19 -7.14 4.11
C GLY A 68 -16.74 -7.59 4.12
N HIS A 69 -16.34 -8.17 2.98
CA HIS A 69 -15.01 -8.69 2.72
C HIS A 69 -14.31 -7.88 1.63
N VAL A 70 -12.99 -7.83 1.69
CA VAL A 70 -12.14 -7.28 0.61
C VAL A 70 -11.11 -8.33 0.20
N TYR A 71 -10.89 -8.43 -1.11
CA TYR A 71 -9.94 -9.34 -1.72
C TYR A 71 -9.00 -8.52 -2.60
N VAL A 72 -7.70 -8.64 -2.35
CA VAL A 72 -6.64 -7.93 -3.07
C VAL A 72 -5.71 -8.99 -3.67
N CYS A 73 -5.58 -9.01 -4.99
CA CYS A 73 -4.78 -10.01 -5.70
C CYS A 73 -3.84 -9.33 -6.69
N GLY A 74 -2.58 -9.76 -6.74
CA GLY A 74 -1.60 -9.33 -7.74
C GLY A 74 -0.23 -8.92 -7.16
N ASP A 75 0.32 -7.84 -7.69
CA ASP A 75 1.66 -7.35 -7.33
C ASP A 75 1.75 -6.85 -5.88
N VAL A 76 2.87 -7.13 -5.22
CA VAL A 76 3.12 -6.72 -3.83
C VAL A 76 3.09 -5.20 -3.64
N THR A 77 3.58 -4.43 -4.61
CA THR A 77 3.58 -2.96 -4.56
C THR A 77 2.15 -2.44 -4.68
N MET A 78 1.38 -3.01 -5.61
CA MET A 78 -0.04 -2.66 -5.79
C MET A 78 -0.85 -2.97 -4.53
N ALA A 79 -0.65 -4.14 -3.92
CA ALA A 79 -1.34 -4.49 -2.69
C ALA A 79 -0.99 -3.55 -1.52
N GLY A 80 0.29 -3.17 -1.40
CA GLY A 80 0.72 -2.18 -0.41
C GLY A 80 0.05 -0.80 -0.60
N ASP A 81 -0.10 -0.35 -1.85
CA ASP A 81 -0.79 0.92 -2.16
C ASP A 81 -2.30 0.84 -1.89
N VAL A 82 -2.92 -0.31 -2.19
CA VAL A 82 -4.34 -0.56 -1.87
C VAL A 82 -4.56 -0.57 -0.36
N LEU A 83 -3.69 -1.22 0.40
CA LEU A 83 -3.76 -1.27 1.87
C LEU A 83 -3.74 0.14 2.46
N LYS A 84 -2.75 0.96 2.09
CA LYS A 84 -2.64 2.36 2.54
C LYS A 84 -3.89 3.17 2.19
N THR A 85 -4.44 2.93 1.00
CA THR A 85 -5.65 3.62 0.54
C THR A 85 -6.88 3.23 1.36
N ILE A 86 -7.09 1.93 1.63
CA ILE A 86 -8.20 1.49 2.46
C ILE A 86 -8.05 2.01 3.90
N GLN A 87 -6.83 2.02 4.46
CA GLN A 87 -6.55 2.65 5.75
C GLN A 87 -6.93 4.14 5.75
N SER A 88 -6.54 4.88 4.70
CA SER A 88 -6.92 6.28 4.52
C SER A 88 -8.43 6.48 4.47
N ILE A 89 -9.14 5.67 3.67
CA ILE A 89 -10.61 5.69 3.56
C ILE A 89 -11.25 5.47 4.94
N VAL A 90 -10.81 4.45 5.68
CA VAL A 90 -11.35 4.12 7.00
C VAL A 90 -11.13 5.26 7.99
N ARG A 91 -9.94 5.87 7.97
CA ARG A 91 -9.62 7.03 8.82
C ARG A 91 -10.49 8.22 8.50
N GLN A 92 -10.61 8.59 7.23
CA GLN A 92 -11.37 9.76 6.79
C GLN A 92 -12.88 9.59 7.03
N GLN A 93 -13.44 8.44 6.65
CA GLN A 93 -14.87 8.17 6.76
C GLN A 93 -15.29 7.88 8.21
N GLY A 94 -14.43 7.22 8.98
CA GLY A 94 -14.67 6.88 10.38
C GLY A 94 -14.21 7.92 11.40
N LYS A 95 -13.54 8.99 10.94
CA LYS A 95 -12.88 10.00 11.80
C LYS A 95 -11.94 9.38 12.84
N LEU A 96 -11.15 8.40 12.39
CA LEU A 96 -10.23 7.63 13.23
C LEU A 96 -8.79 8.19 13.15
N SER A 97 -8.02 7.97 14.20
CA SER A 97 -6.58 8.23 14.23
C SER A 97 -5.82 7.31 13.24
N ALA A 98 -4.53 7.56 13.05
CA ALA A 98 -3.68 6.68 12.22
C ALA A 98 -3.61 5.27 12.78
N GLU A 99 -3.40 5.18 14.09
CA GLU A 99 -3.26 3.95 14.87
C GLU A 99 -4.57 3.14 14.85
N GLU A 100 -5.70 3.82 15.04
CA GLU A 100 -7.03 3.20 14.97
C GLU A 100 -7.34 2.66 13.57
N GLY A 101 -6.93 3.37 12.51
CA GLY A 101 -7.07 2.90 11.14
C GLY A 101 -6.25 1.63 10.86
N ILE A 102 -5.03 1.57 11.38
CA ILE A 102 -4.17 0.38 11.28
C ILE A 102 -4.79 -0.80 12.05
N ALA A 103 -5.20 -0.56 13.31
CA ALA A 103 -5.82 -1.57 14.15
C ALA A 103 -7.13 -2.11 13.53
N PHE A 104 -7.92 -1.25 12.87
CA PHE A 104 -9.12 -1.65 12.16
C PHE A 104 -8.83 -2.68 11.06
N ILE A 105 -7.81 -2.44 10.23
CA ILE A 105 -7.43 -3.38 9.17
C ILE A 105 -6.82 -4.65 9.75
N SER A 106 -6.00 -4.55 10.81
CA SER A 106 -5.47 -5.73 11.51
C SER A 106 -6.59 -6.64 11.97
N LYS A 107 -7.62 -6.06 12.61
CA LYS A 107 -8.80 -6.81 13.03
C LYS A 107 -9.53 -7.47 11.87
N LEU A 108 -9.65 -6.81 10.71
CA LEU A 108 -10.26 -7.44 9.54
C LEU A 108 -9.45 -8.62 9.00
N ARG A 109 -8.12 -8.62 9.15
CA ARG A 109 -7.28 -9.78 8.80
C ARG A 109 -7.51 -10.93 9.78
N ASP A 110 -7.52 -10.63 11.08
CA ASP A 110 -7.76 -11.63 12.14
C ASP A 110 -9.17 -12.25 12.03
N ASP A 111 -10.17 -11.43 11.66
CA ASP A 111 -11.55 -11.86 11.42
C ASP A 111 -11.73 -12.57 10.05
N ASN A 112 -10.66 -12.78 9.28
CA ASN A 112 -10.67 -13.38 7.93
C ASN A 112 -11.60 -12.66 6.94
N ARG A 113 -11.55 -11.33 6.93
CA ARG A 113 -12.37 -10.43 6.10
C ARG A 113 -11.55 -9.52 5.18
N TYR A 114 -10.24 -9.42 5.40
CA TYR A 114 -9.29 -8.78 4.51
C TYR A 114 -8.34 -9.84 3.96
N HIS A 115 -8.45 -10.11 2.65
CA HIS A 115 -7.77 -11.21 1.97
C HIS A 115 -6.73 -10.67 1.00
N GLU A 116 -5.53 -11.22 1.01
CA GLU A 116 -4.43 -10.87 0.11
C GLU A 116 -3.88 -12.12 -0.58
N ASP A 117 -3.74 -12.07 -1.90
CA ASP A 117 -3.09 -13.10 -2.72
C ASP A 117 -2.00 -12.45 -3.58
N ILE A 118 -0.75 -12.56 -3.14
CA ILE A 118 0.37 -11.73 -3.61
C ILE A 118 1.36 -12.56 -4.41
N PHE A 119 1.65 -12.12 -5.63
CA PHE A 119 2.52 -12.84 -6.57
C PHE A 119 4.00 -12.41 -6.49
N GLY A 120 4.34 -11.52 -5.55
CA GLY A 120 5.66 -10.90 -5.43
C GLY A 120 5.79 -9.66 -6.32
N VAL A 121 7.01 -9.35 -6.78
CA VAL A 121 7.31 -8.18 -7.62
C VAL A 121 7.16 -8.54 -9.10
N THR A 122 5.99 -8.29 -9.64
CA THR A 122 5.58 -8.61 -11.02
C THR A 122 5.33 -7.37 -11.88
N LEU A 123 5.13 -6.20 -11.27
CA LEU A 123 4.93 -4.93 -11.96
C LEU A 123 6.12 -4.01 -11.75
N ARG A 124 6.54 -3.32 -12.82
CA ARG A 124 7.63 -2.33 -12.79
C ARG A 124 8.91 -2.87 -12.13
N THR A 125 9.21 -4.15 -12.33
CA THR A 125 10.25 -4.88 -11.58
C THR A 125 11.59 -4.16 -11.56
N TYR A 126 12.06 -3.65 -12.70
CA TYR A 126 13.32 -2.90 -12.76
C TYR A 126 13.30 -1.62 -11.90
N GLU A 127 12.25 -0.80 -12.03
CA GLU A 127 12.11 0.44 -11.25
C GLU A 127 12.02 0.15 -9.75
N VAL A 128 11.19 -0.82 -9.36
CA VAL A 128 10.94 -1.17 -7.96
C VAL A 128 12.19 -1.77 -7.32
N THR A 129 12.82 -2.76 -7.96
CA THR A 129 14.02 -3.43 -7.41
C THR A 129 15.22 -2.50 -7.32
N ASN A 130 15.39 -1.60 -8.29
CA ASN A 130 16.45 -0.58 -8.21
C ASN A 130 16.20 0.41 -7.08
N ARG A 131 14.97 0.91 -6.95
CA ARG A 131 14.62 1.82 -5.85
C ARG A 131 14.88 1.17 -4.48
N LEU A 132 14.41 -0.06 -4.27
CA LEU A 132 14.62 -0.80 -3.02
C LEU A 132 16.11 -0.99 -2.70
N ARG A 133 16.93 -1.30 -3.73
CA ARG A 133 18.37 -1.41 -3.57
C ARG A 133 18.99 -0.07 -3.16
N SER A 134 18.61 1.02 -3.82
CA SER A 134 19.09 2.37 -3.50
C SER A 134 18.69 2.81 -2.09
N GLU A 135 17.44 2.58 -1.68
CA GLU A 135 16.95 2.89 -0.33
C GLU A 135 17.72 2.11 0.74
N SER A 136 17.97 0.83 0.50
CA SER A 136 18.75 -0.01 1.44
C SER A 136 20.19 0.48 1.58
N ILE A 137 20.83 0.88 0.47
CA ILE A 137 22.19 1.43 0.50
C ILE A 137 22.24 2.73 1.30
N ALA A 138 21.29 3.65 1.05
CA ALA A 138 21.23 4.93 1.76
C ALA A 138 21.05 4.72 3.28
N GLN A 139 20.18 3.80 3.70
CA GLN A 139 19.99 3.48 5.12
C GLN A 139 21.25 2.92 5.79
N ILE A 140 22.03 2.10 5.07
CA ILE A 140 23.30 1.56 5.57
C ILE A 140 24.33 2.68 5.72
N GLU A 141 24.38 3.61 4.77
CA GLU A 141 25.30 4.76 4.81
C GLU A 141 24.96 5.71 5.96
N GLU A 142 23.68 6.01 6.18
CA GLU A 142 23.21 6.81 7.32
C GLU A 142 23.56 6.13 8.65
N SER A 143 23.29 4.84 8.78
CA SER A 143 23.60 4.08 10.00
C SER A 143 25.10 4.07 10.33
N LYS A 144 25.97 3.99 9.30
CA LYS A 144 27.43 4.08 9.49
C LYS A 144 27.87 5.46 9.97
N LYS A 145 27.26 6.52 9.45
CA LYS A 145 27.57 7.89 9.86
C LYS A 145 27.23 8.14 11.34
N ASP A 146 26.10 7.62 11.81
CA ASP A 146 25.73 7.70 13.23
C ASP A 146 26.73 6.92 14.11
N THR A 147 27.20 5.76 13.64
CA THR A 147 28.18 4.94 14.37
C THR A 147 29.56 5.63 14.43
N ASP A 148 29.99 6.25 13.32
CA ASP A 148 31.25 6.98 13.25
C ASP A 148 31.20 8.29 14.06
N GLU A 149 30.05 8.98 14.10
CA GLU A 149 29.82 10.15 14.96
C GLU A 149 29.82 9.77 16.45
N ASP A 150 29.15 8.68 16.85
CA ASP A 150 29.18 8.19 18.23
C ASP A 150 30.60 7.77 18.67
N MET A 151 31.36 7.13 17.77
CA MET A 151 32.76 6.74 18.03
C MET A 151 33.67 7.98 18.15
N ALA A 152 33.49 9.00 17.31
CA ALA A 152 34.23 10.25 17.39
C ALA A 152 33.90 11.06 18.66
N VAL A 153 32.63 11.09 19.08
CA VAL A 153 32.21 11.73 20.33
C VAL A 153 32.75 10.99 21.56
N HIS A 154 32.87 9.66 21.50
CA HIS A 154 33.47 8.87 22.57
C HIS A 154 34.99 9.09 22.68
N ASP A 155 35.68 9.32 21.56
CA ASP A 155 37.12 9.61 21.53
C ASP A 155 37.44 11.05 21.97
N LEU A 156 36.56 12.01 21.66
CA LEU A 156 36.62 13.38 22.19
C LEU A 156 36.34 13.47 23.70
N ARG A 157 35.62 12.51 24.28
CA ARG A 157 35.41 12.41 25.75
C ARG A 157 36.54 11.69 26.48
N SER A 158 37.44 10.99 25.79
CA SER A 158 38.62 10.35 26.40
C SER A 158 39.82 11.31 26.54
N SER A 159 39.75 12.49 25.91
CA SER A 159 40.89 13.39 25.73
C SER A 159 40.94 14.63 26.64
N VAL A 160 40.07 14.71 27.67
CA VAL A 160 40.18 15.79 28.70
C VAL A 160 40.78 15.23 29.98
N CYS A 161 42.08 15.51 30.17
CA CYS A 161 42.85 15.20 31.37
C CYS A 161 42.26 15.73 32.70
N ARG A 162 42.41 14.90 33.76
CA ARG A 162 42.83 15.18 35.18
C ARG A 162 41.86 14.62 36.26
N PRO A 163 42.32 14.35 37.50
CA PRO A 163 43.52 13.61 37.95
C PRO A 163 43.19 12.51 39.01
N VAL A 164 44.19 11.70 39.35
CA VAL A 164 44.23 10.75 40.48
C VAL A 164 44.29 11.51 41.83
N ILE A 165 43.65 10.99 42.89
CA ILE A 165 44.20 10.89 44.27
C ILE A 165 43.42 9.83 45.07
N VAL A 166 44.20 9.12 45.87
CA VAL A 166 43.91 7.95 46.72
C VAL A 166 43.47 8.37 48.13
N SER A 167 42.46 7.70 48.69
CA SER A 167 42.35 7.22 50.08
C SER A 167 41.21 6.20 50.16
#